data_AF-A0A818RDI3-F1
#
_entry.id   AF-A0A818RDI3-F1
#
_cell.length_a   1.000
_cell.length_b   1.000
_cell.length_c   1.000
_cell.angle_alpha   90.00
_cell.angle_beta   90.00
_cell.angle_gamma   90.00
#
_symmetry.space_group_name_H-M   'P 1'
#
loop_
_entity.id
_entity.type
_entity.pdbx_description
1 polymer ?
#
loop_
_entity_poly.entity_id
_entity_poly.type
_entity_poly.pdbx_seq_one_letter_code
_entity_poly.pdbx_strand_id
1 'polypeptide(L)' 'MLLMIVIHLLLFLVALSSSTATNFEQFGLKLYSTASQNKKNDNIFLSPASISLAMSMCAVGARQETLNQMLKTFEASSIK' A
#
# COMPACT_ATOMS: atom_id res chain seq x y z
N MET A 1 -17.42 -21.48 -23.80
CA MET A 1 -17.87 -21.29 -22.40
C MET A 1 -16.70 -21.23 -21.42
N LEU A 2 -15.83 -22.25 -21.36
CA LEU A 2 -14.67 -22.27 -20.46
C LEU A 2 -13.67 -21.11 -20.69
N LEU A 3 -13.35 -20.80 -21.96
CA LEU A 3 -12.42 -19.72 -22.33
C LEU A 3 -12.92 -18.32 -21.90
N MET A 4 -14.24 -18.08 -21.99
CA MET A 4 -14.83 -16.81 -21.57
C MET A 4 -14.78 -16.62 -20.04
N ILE A 5 -14.94 -17.70 -19.27
CA ILE A 5 -14.84 -17.67 -17.81
C ILE A 5 -13.41 -17.36 -17.38
N VAL A 6 -12.41 -17.98 -18.02
CA VAL A 6 -10.99 -17.74 -17.73
C VAL A 6 -10.60 -16.28 -18.01
N ILE A 7 -11.07 -15.70 -19.11
CA ILE A 7 -10.77 -14.29 -19.44
C ILE A 7 -11.38 -13.33 -18.43
N HIS A 8 -12.63 -13.54 -18.01
CA HIS A 8 -13.28 -12.69 -16.99
C HIS A 8 -12.61 -12.82 -15.62
N LEU A 9 -12.21 -14.05 -15.23
CA LEU A 9 -11.46 -14.29 -14.00
C LEU A 9 -10.10 -13.59 -14.03
N LEU A 10 -9.40 -13.62 -15.16
CA LEU A 10 -8.11 -12.97 -15.33
C LEU A 10 -8.24 -11.44 -15.27
N LEU A 11 -9.28 -10.88 -15.92
CA LEU A 11 -9.55 -9.44 -15.89
C LEU A 11 -9.89 -8.96 -14.47
N PHE A 12 -10.67 -9.74 -13.74
CA PHE A 12 -11.03 -9.45 -12.35
C PHE A 12 -9.80 -9.48 -11.43
N LEU A 13 -8.91 -10.46 -11.60
CA LEU A 13 -7.66 -10.57 -10.83
C LEU A 13 -6.72 -9.38 -11.12
N VAL A 14 -6.60 -8.99 -12.39
CA VAL A 14 -5.79 -7.81 -12.80
C VAL A 14 -6.37 -6.54 -12.18
N ALA A 15 -7.68 -6.32 -12.27
CA ALA A 15 -8.33 -5.14 -11.71
C ALA A 15 -8.14 -5.02 -10.18
N LEU A 16 -8.23 -6.15 -9.45
CA LEU A 16 -7.96 -6.19 -8.01
C LEU A 16 -6.50 -5.82 -7.70
N SER A 17 -5.54 -6.31 -8.49
CA SER A 17 -4.13 -5.98 -8.31
C SER A 17 -3.86 -4.48 -8.51
N SER A 18 -4.52 -3.86 -9.50
CA SER A 18 -4.39 -2.43 -9.80
C SER A 18 -4.85 -1.57 -8.62
N SER A 19 -5.96 -1.89 -7.97
CA SER A 19 -6.47 -1.14 -6.82
C SER A 19 -5.58 -1.25 -5.58
N THR A 20 -4.92 -2.39 -5.38
CA THR A 20 -3.94 -2.52 -4.28
C THR A 20 -2.62 -1.83 -4.60
N ALA A 21 -2.16 -1.90 -5.85
CA ALA A 21 -0.94 -1.24 -6.30
C ALA A 21 -1.05 0.28 -6.16
N THR A 22 -2.20 0.87 -6.49
CA THR A 22 -2.43 2.32 -6.36
C THR A 22 -2.29 2.82 -4.91
N ASN A 23 -2.70 2.02 -3.93
CA ASN A 23 -2.63 2.41 -2.51
C ASN A 23 -1.19 2.41 -2.01
N PHE A 24 -0.39 1.41 -2.39
CA PHE A 24 1.04 1.35 -2.03
C PHE A 24 1.86 2.44 -2.72
N GLU A 25 1.53 2.78 -3.97
CA GLU A 25 2.14 3.91 -4.68
C GLU A 25 1.81 5.25 -4.01
N GLN A 26 0.55 5.47 -3.63
CA GLN A 26 0.13 6.69 -2.92
C GLN A 26 0.80 6.80 -1.55
N PHE A 27 0.86 5.70 -0.79
CA PHE A 27 1.61 5.65 0.46
C PHE A 27 3.09 6.00 0.23
N GLY A 28 3.73 5.43 -0.78
CA GLY A 28 5.13 5.72 -1.12
C GLY A 28 5.38 7.18 -1.48
N LEU A 29 4.47 7.80 -2.24
CA LEU A 29 4.56 9.21 -2.59
C LEU A 29 4.38 10.13 -1.38
N LYS A 30 3.41 9.82 -0.51
CA LYS A 30 3.20 10.54 0.77
C LYS A 30 4.42 10.40 1.68
N LEU A 31 4.96 9.19 1.81
CA LEU A 31 6.15 8.90 2.61
C LEU A 31 7.35 9.71 2.13
N TYR A 32 7.62 9.73 0.83
CA TYR A 32 8.69 10.54 0.26
C TYR A 32 8.47 12.04 0.48
N SER A 33 7.25 12.51 0.25
CA SER A 33 6.87 13.91 0.45
C SER A 33 7.14 14.33 1.91
N THR A 34 6.67 13.56 2.88
CA THR A 34 6.89 13.81 4.31
C THR A 34 8.38 13.74 4.69
N ALA A 35 9.12 12.76 4.19
CA ALA A 35 10.56 12.65 4.44
C ALA A 35 11.34 13.85 3.88
N SER A 36 10.88 14.41 2.75
CA SER A 36 11.54 15.54 2.07
C SER A 36 11.24 16.92 2.66
N GLN A 37 10.16 17.08 3.44
CA GLN A 37 9.69 18.39 3.93
C GLN A 37 10.76 19.20 4.68
N ASN A 38 11.64 18.54 5.44
CA ASN A 38 12.67 19.19 6.27
C ASN A 38 14.10 19.01 5.72
N LYS A 39 14.22 18.55 4.48
CA LYS A 39 15.47 18.05 3.86
C LYS A 39 15.74 18.77 2.54
N LYS A 40 15.60 20.11 2.52
CA LYS A 40 15.89 20.90 1.31
C LYS A 40 17.35 20.68 0.88
N ASN A 41 17.56 20.21 -0.35
CA ASN A 41 18.86 19.90 -0.97
C ASN A 41 19.59 18.64 -0.46
N ASP A 42 18.97 17.81 0.40
CA ASP A 42 19.54 16.51 0.77
C ASP A 42 19.03 15.41 -0.18
N ASN A 43 19.92 14.50 -0.56
CA ASN A 43 19.53 13.29 -1.28
C ASN A 43 18.73 12.37 -0.35
N ILE A 44 17.53 11.97 -0.77
CA ILE A 44 16.68 11.02 -0.05
C ILE A 44 16.51 9.79 -0.92
N PHE A 45 16.95 8.64 -0.39
CA PHE A 45 16.78 7.33 -1.03
C PHE A 45 15.99 6.42 -0.09
N LEU A 46 14.85 5.93 -0.57
CA LEU A 46 13.97 5.04 0.18
C LEU A 46 13.32 4.02 -0.75
N SER A 47 12.96 2.86 -0.20
CA SER A 47 12.21 1.81 -0.89
C SER A 47 10.80 1.73 -0.29
N PRO A 48 9.79 2.33 -0.95
CA PRO A 48 8.41 2.30 -0.44
C PRO A 48 7.89 0.87 -0.23
N ALA A 49 8.21 -0.04 -1.16
CA ALA A 49 7.80 -1.43 -1.08
C ALA A 49 8.38 -2.14 0.17
N SER A 50 9.68 -1.96 0.45
CA SER A 50 10.33 -2.57 1.61
C SER A 50 9.75 -2.05 2.93
N ILE A 51 9.50 -0.75 3.02
CA ILE A 51 8.92 -0.13 4.22
C ILE A 51 7.47 -0.59 4.41
N SER A 52 6.72 -0.71 3.31
CA SER A 52 5.35 -1.22 3.34
C SER A 52 5.27 -2.65 3.83
N LEU A 53 6.21 -3.51 3.40
CA LEU A 53 6.31 -4.89 3.86
C LEU A 53 6.63 -4.96 5.36
N ALA A 54 7.63 -4.21 5.83
CA ALA A 54 7.98 -4.16 7.25
C ALA A 54 6.79 -3.69 8.11
N MET A 55 6.11 -2.62 7.67
CA MET A 55 4.97 -2.08 8.38
C MET A 55 3.74 -3.00 8.31
N SER A 56 3.59 -3.82 7.25
CA SER A 56 2.56 -4.86 7.17
C SER A 56 2.80 -5.98 8.19
N MET A 57 4.05 -6.42 8.37
CA MET A 57 4.40 -7.39 9.41
C MET A 57 4.13 -6.83 10.81
N CYS A 58 4.44 -5.56 11.04
CA CYS A 58 4.11 -4.89 12.29
C CYS A 58 2.57 -4.80 12.51
N ALA A 59 1.80 -4.56 11.44
CA ALA A 59 0.34 -4.51 11.53
C ALA A 59 -0.27 -5.85 11.95
N VAL A 60 0.32 -6.98 11.53
CA VAL A 60 -0.11 -8.33 11.97
C VAL A 60 0.03 -8.50 13.50
N GLY A 61 1.02 -7.87 14.11
CA GLY A 61 1.21 -7.88 15.57
C GLY A 61 0.46 -6.77 16.33
N ALA A 62 0.00 -5.74 15.63
CA ALA A 62 -0.67 -4.58 16.23
C ALA A 62 -2.10 -4.89 16.65
N ARG A 63 -2.63 -4.13 17.62
CA ARG A 63 -4.01 -4.27 18.11
C ARG A 63 -4.69 -2.92 18.24
N GLN A 64 -6.02 -2.92 18.19
CA GLN A 64 -6.89 -1.78 18.51
C GLN A 64 -6.45 -0.50 17.75
N GLU A 65 -6.18 0.58 18.48
CA GLU A 65 -5.86 1.89 17.92
C GLU A 65 -4.61 1.86 17.05
N THR A 66 -3.57 1.13 17.44
CA THR A 66 -2.33 1.04 16.67
C THR A 66 -2.58 0.37 15.32
N LEU A 67 -3.35 -0.71 15.29
CA LEU A 67 -3.72 -1.38 14.04
C LEU A 67 -4.51 -0.44 13.12
N ASN A 68 -5.50 0.28 13.67
CA ASN A 68 -6.32 1.23 12.91
C ASN A 68 -5.48 2.36 12.29
N GLN A 69 -4.52 2.90 13.03
CA GLN A 69 -3.62 3.95 12.52
C GLN A 69 -2.72 3.43 11.40
N MET A 70 -2.22 2.20 11.51
CA MET A 70 -1.39 1.58 10.48
C MET A 70 -2.17 1.32 9.20
N LEU A 71 -3.38 0.74 9.31
CA LEU A 71 -4.25 0.49 8.16
C LEU A 71 -4.67 1.78 7.45
N LYS A 72 -4.95 2.85 8.21
CA LYS A 72 -5.25 4.18 7.65
C LYS A 72 -4.07 4.75 6.87
N THR A 73 -2.85 4.57 7.39
CA THR A 73 -1.62 5.04 6.75
C THR A 73 -1.37 4.32 5.41
N PHE A 74 -1.75 3.05 5.30
CA PHE A 74 -1.65 2.28 4.06
C PHE A 74 -2.70 2.63 2.99
N GLU A 75 -3.61 3.56 3.28
CA GLU A 75 -4.80 3.82 2.46
C GLU A 75 -5.64 2.55 2.21
N ALA A 76 -5.39 1.50 2.99
CA ALA A 76 -6.15 0.26 3.04
C ALA A 76 -7.43 0.50 3.84
N SER A 77 -8.24 1.44 3.36
CA SER A 77 -9.49 1.84 4.01
C SER A 77 -10.58 0.86 3.63
N SER A 78 -10.77 -0.18 4.45
CA SER A 78 -12.07 -0.65 4.93
C SER A 78 -11.95 -2.08 5.45
N ILE A 79 -11.59 -2.24 6.72
CA ILE A 79 -12.15 -3.34 7.51
C ILE A 79 -13.17 -2.68 8.43
N LYS A 80 -14.43 -2.68 7.97
CA LYS A 80 -15.60 -2.48 8.83
C LYS A 80 -15.91 -3.81 9.51
#